data_AF-A0A957IA74-F1
#
_entry.id   AF-A0A957IA74-F1
#
_cell.length_a   1.000
_cell.length_b   1.000
_cell.length_c   1.000
_cell.angle_alpha   90.00
_cell.angle_beta   90.00
_cell.angle_gamma   90.00
#
_symmetry.space_group_name_H-M   'P 1'
#
loop_
_entity.id
_entity.type
_entity.pdbx_description
1 polymer ?
#
loop_
_entity_poly.entity_id
_entity_poly.type
_entity_poly.pdbx_seq_one_letter_code
_entity_poly.pdbx_strand_id
1 'polypeptide(L)'
;MNGLRDVFLCHASEDKDSVVRPLATAFRAAGISCWVDEVDIGWGESFTKRIGEGLTKSRYVIPVISHVFVGKPWPEYELDAALGMEATGQEAKVLPLIVGGHGDLITHVKQRYPFLQNRKFLFWDGDPQPVVEALQTRLRETTHAADAIGGKETTERATTYVPELKKDFTQRDKDHFLKTAFDAFRDYFRRAMEELQARYEEVDADFIEVDNEKFRCRLYLRGELRNECLIRTGAFISRDSIGYTEGTRILSENSYNEIITVVDEHPELYLRFSMGILPYGDRSEQFDPIQAAEALWRRFVSPLERR
;
A
#
# COMPACT_ATOMS: atom_id res chain seq x y z
N MET A 1 16.59 17.29 23.67
CA MET A 1 17.02 17.44 22.27
C MET A 1 17.21 16.04 21.70
N ASN A 2 16.40 15.60 20.75
CA ASN A 2 16.83 14.50 19.89
C ASN A 2 16.38 14.85 18.47
N GLY A 3 17.27 15.56 17.77
CA GLY A 3 17.12 15.79 16.34
C GLY A 3 17.30 14.48 15.57
N LEU A 4 16.75 14.44 14.36
CA LEU A 4 16.94 13.34 13.42
C LEU A 4 18.45 13.08 13.20
N ARG A 5 18.87 11.81 13.15
CA ARG A 5 20.24 11.44 12.80
C ARG A 5 20.45 11.58 11.29
N ASP A 6 21.69 11.60 10.84
CA ASP A 6 22.01 11.74 9.41
C ASP A 6 21.81 10.41 8.71
N VAL A 7 22.28 9.33 9.33
CA VAL A 7 22.23 8.00 8.73
C VAL A 7 22.05 6.89 9.75
N PHE A 8 21.24 5.90 9.37
CA PHE A 8 21.12 4.63 10.06
C PHE A 8 21.78 3.51 9.24
N LEU A 9 22.63 2.69 9.87
CA LEU A 9 23.24 1.51 9.25
C LEU A 9 22.45 0.24 9.60
N CYS A 10 21.67 -0.26 8.65
CA CYS A 10 20.89 -1.48 8.77
C CYS A 10 21.75 -2.67 8.30
N HIS A 11 22.06 -3.63 9.17
CA HIS A 11 23.04 -4.68 8.88
C HIS A 11 22.74 -5.99 9.61
N ALA A 12 23.35 -7.08 9.12
CA ALA A 12 23.43 -8.35 9.81
C ALA A 12 24.58 -8.33 10.83
N SER A 13 24.46 -9.08 11.95
CA SER A 13 25.50 -9.18 12.99
C SER A 13 26.90 -9.42 12.43
N GLU A 14 26.95 -10.26 11.39
CA GLU A 14 28.15 -10.79 10.79
C GLU A 14 28.96 -9.73 10.03
N ASP A 15 28.31 -8.62 9.60
CA ASP A 15 28.94 -7.52 8.88
C ASP A 15 29.43 -6.38 9.81
N LYS A 16 29.21 -6.53 11.13
CA LYS A 16 29.43 -5.47 12.11
C LYS A 16 30.89 -5.02 12.22
N ASP A 17 31.80 -5.98 12.29
CA ASP A 17 33.23 -5.71 12.47
C ASP A 17 33.93 -5.35 11.15
N SER A 18 33.56 -6.01 10.04
CA SER A 18 34.22 -5.90 8.74
C SER A 18 33.75 -4.71 7.90
N VAL A 19 32.52 -4.22 8.13
CA VAL A 19 31.89 -3.18 7.30
C VAL A 19 31.38 -2.02 8.16
N VAL A 20 30.51 -2.33 9.13
CA VAL A 20 29.73 -1.30 9.83
C VAL A 20 30.60 -0.46 10.78
N ARG A 21 31.49 -1.09 11.55
CA ARG A 21 32.37 -0.37 12.50
C ARG A 21 33.38 0.56 11.78
N PRO A 22 34.08 0.13 10.72
CA PRO A 22 34.91 1.03 9.92
C PRO A 22 34.12 2.21 9.34
N LEU A 23 32.95 1.93 8.75
CA LEU A 23 32.12 2.96 8.12
C LEU A 23 31.54 3.96 9.13
N ALA A 24 31.03 3.48 10.27
CA ALA A 24 30.54 4.34 11.35
C ALA A 24 31.64 5.23 11.94
N THR A 25 32.88 4.71 12.03
CA THR A 25 34.04 5.48 12.48
C THR A 25 34.37 6.60 11.49
N ALA A 26 34.37 6.29 10.19
CA ALA A 26 34.60 7.27 9.14
C ALA A 26 33.52 8.35 9.08
N PHE A 27 32.23 7.98 9.20
CA PHE A 27 31.13 8.95 9.30
C PHE A 27 31.30 9.91 10.48
N ARG A 28 31.65 9.40 11.66
CA ARG A 28 31.89 10.26 12.84
C ARG A 28 33.06 11.22 12.63
N ALA A 29 34.17 10.74 12.05
CA ALA A 29 35.32 11.59 11.73
C ALA A 29 34.95 12.69 10.71
N ALA A 30 34.00 12.40 9.82
CA ALA A 30 33.48 13.30 8.81
C ALA A 30 32.33 14.22 9.30
N GLY A 31 31.98 14.16 10.59
CA GLY A 31 30.91 14.97 11.19
C GLY A 31 29.48 14.48 10.90
N ILE A 32 29.32 13.29 10.33
CA ILE A 32 28.01 12.68 10.02
C ILE A 32 27.49 11.93 11.25
N SER A 33 26.30 12.31 11.70
CA SER A 33 25.64 11.67 12.85
C SER A 33 25.07 10.30 12.45
N CYS A 34 25.76 9.24 12.85
CA CYS A 34 25.41 7.86 12.51
C CYS A 34 24.82 7.11 13.72
N TRP A 35 23.71 6.40 13.49
CA TRP A 35 23.19 5.40 14.40
C TRP A 35 23.37 3.99 13.81
N VAL A 36 23.81 3.06 14.66
CA VAL A 36 24.03 1.66 14.32
C VAL A 36 23.08 0.86 15.21
N ASP A 37 22.42 -0.14 14.64
CA ASP A 37 21.56 -1.01 15.44
C ASP A 37 22.37 -1.75 16.51
N GLU A 38 21.88 -1.75 17.74
CA GLU A 38 22.44 -2.58 18.81
C GLU A 38 21.87 -4.00 18.75
N VAL A 39 20.69 -4.17 18.15
CA VAL A 39 19.99 -5.44 17.96
C VAL A 39 20.11 -5.83 16.51
N ASP A 40 21.09 -6.69 16.23
CA ASP A 40 21.33 -7.18 14.88
C ASP A 40 20.08 -7.90 14.31
N ILE A 41 19.86 -7.83 12.99
CA ILE A 41 18.68 -8.47 12.36
C ILE A 41 18.79 -9.99 12.47
N GLY A 42 17.96 -10.54 13.38
CA GLY A 42 17.88 -11.96 13.68
C GLY A 42 17.02 -12.77 12.70
N TRP A 43 17.04 -14.09 12.84
CA TRP A 43 16.19 -15.00 12.06
C TRP A 43 14.71 -14.77 12.40
N GLY A 44 13.90 -14.38 11.41
CA GLY A 44 12.45 -14.16 11.55
C GLY A 44 12.01 -12.70 11.83
N GLU A 45 12.92 -11.73 11.88
CA GLU A 45 12.60 -10.32 12.12
C GLU A 45 12.33 -9.51 10.85
N SER A 46 11.25 -8.74 10.75
CA SER A 46 10.96 -8.04 9.49
C SER A 46 12.04 -7.00 9.06
N PHE A 47 12.66 -7.23 7.90
CA PHE A 47 13.63 -6.32 7.29
C PHE A 47 13.01 -4.97 6.90
N THR A 48 11.80 -5.00 6.33
CA THR A 48 11.01 -3.80 6.01
C THR A 48 10.71 -2.96 7.23
N LYS A 49 10.34 -3.61 8.34
CA LYS A 49 10.09 -2.92 9.62
C LYS A 49 11.33 -2.17 10.10
N ARG A 50 12.52 -2.78 9.96
CA ARG A 50 13.78 -2.17 10.40
C ARG A 50 14.18 -0.95 9.57
N ILE A 51 14.01 -1.02 8.24
CA ILE A 51 14.21 0.14 7.37
C ILE A 51 13.21 1.25 7.72
N GLY A 52 11.93 0.90 7.91
CA GLY A 52 10.90 1.85 8.31
C GLY A 52 11.25 2.57 9.62
N GLU A 53 11.64 1.84 10.66
CA GLU A 53 12.10 2.41 11.93
C GLU A 53 13.33 3.31 11.76
N GLY A 54 14.30 2.90 10.93
CA GLY A 54 15.47 3.71 10.59
C GLY A 54 15.09 5.05 9.95
N LEU A 55 14.13 5.04 9.02
CA LEU A 55 13.64 6.25 8.31
C LEU A 55 12.88 7.20 9.24
N THR A 56 12.28 6.72 10.33
CA THR A 56 11.66 7.61 11.34
C THR A 56 12.67 8.36 12.21
N LYS A 57 13.90 7.84 12.31
CA LYS A 57 14.92 8.33 13.25
C LYS A 57 16.12 8.96 12.55
N SER A 58 16.26 8.76 11.23
CA SER A 58 17.42 9.19 10.44
C SER A 58 17.01 9.73 9.07
N ARG A 59 17.82 10.63 8.52
CA ARG A 59 17.59 11.23 7.19
C ARG A 59 17.76 10.20 6.07
N TYR A 60 18.78 9.35 6.22
CA TYR A 60 19.06 8.24 5.32
C TYR A 60 19.17 6.91 6.08
N VAL A 61 18.94 5.81 5.38
CA VAL A 61 19.17 4.44 5.83
C VAL A 61 20.09 3.76 4.81
N ILE A 62 21.18 3.15 5.28
CA ILE A 62 22.07 2.32 4.46
C ILE A 62 21.84 0.86 4.86
N PRO A 63 21.11 0.07 4.05
CA PRO A 63 21.10 -1.37 4.20
C PRO A 63 22.39 -1.99 3.65
N VAL A 64 23.07 -2.76 4.49
CA VAL A 64 24.27 -3.52 4.17
C VAL A 64 23.87 -4.90 3.65
N ILE A 65 24.11 -5.14 2.36
CA ILE A 65 23.71 -6.34 1.63
C ILE A 65 24.97 -7.17 1.33
N SER A 66 25.25 -8.17 2.16
CA SER A 66 26.39 -9.11 2.01
C SER A 66 25.95 -10.50 1.52
N HIS A 67 26.89 -11.38 1.18
CA HIS A 67 26.57 -12.80 0.91
C HIS A 67 25.81 -13.47 2.06
N VAL A 68 26.14 -13.09 3.30
CA VAL A 68 25.48 -13.60 4.51
C VAL A 68 24.04 -13.09 4.58
N PHE A 69 23.81 -11.84 4.18
CA PHE A 69 22.48 -11.25 4.05
C PHE A 69 21.60 -12.00 3.04
N VAL A 70 22.16 -12.36 1.87
CA VAL A 70 21.44 -13.09 0.80
C VAL A 70 21.14 -14.55 1.17
N GLY A 71 21.97 -15.17 2.02
CA GLY A 71 21.78 -16.54 2.50
C GLY A 71 20.68 -16.70 3.55
N LYS A 72 20.14 -15.61 4.11
CA LYS A 72 19.03 -15.63 5.07
C LYS A 72 17.69 -15.80 4.32
N PRO A 73 16.68 -16.45 4.93
CA PRO A 73 15.38 -16.72 4.29
C PRO A 73 14.48 -15.48 4.29
N TRP A 74 15.01 -14.36 3.82
CA TRP A 74 14.22 -13.16 3.59
C TRP A 74 13.37 -13.36 2.34
N PRO A 75 12.05 -13.21 2.43
CA PRO A 75 11.22 -13.22 1.25
C PRO A 75 11.65 -12.09 0.29
N GLU A 76 11.79 -12.38 -1.00
CA GLU A 76 12.21 -11.38 -2.00
C GLU A 76 11.33 -10.12 -1.99
N TYR A 77 10.03 -10.29 -1.71
CA TYR A 77 9.07 -9.20 -1.58
C TYR A 77 9.37 -8.27 -0.40
N GLU A 78 10.00 -8.77 0.66
CA GLU A 78 10.31 -7.98 1.85
C GLU A 78 11.51 -7.07 1.58
N LEU A 79 12.53 -7.59 0.91
CA LEU A 79 13.68 -6.80 0.48
C LEU A 79 13.28 -5.74 -0.56
N ASP A 80 12.40 -6.11 -1.50
CA ASP A 80 11.83 -5.18 -2.49
C ASP A 80 11.00 -4.08 -1.82
N ALA A 81 10.11 -4.45 -0.89
CA ALA A 81 9.33 -3.48 -0.11
C ALA A 81 10.22 -2.54 0.71
N ALA A 82 11.27 -3.05 1.34
CA ALA A 82 12.19 -2.26 2.16
C ALA A 82 13.02 -1.26 1.33
N LEU A 83 13.41 -1.63 0.10
CA LEU A 83 14.14 -0.77 -0.83
C LEU A 83 13.22 0.13 -1.68
N GLY A 84 11.93 -0.19 -1.70
CA GLY A 84 10.86 0.56 -2.34
C GLY A 84 10.14 1.55 -1.42
N MET A 85 10.51 1.68 -0.14
CA MET A 85 9.89 2.62 0.82
C MET A 85 10.13 4.11 0.49
N GLU A 86 10.71 4.42 -0.67
CA GLU A 86 11.01 5.78 -1.12
C GLU A 86 9.88 6.36 -1.99
N ALA A 87 9.48 7.60 -1.69
CA ALA A 87 8.54 8.33 -2.54
C ALA A 87 9.19 8.72 -3.88
N THR A 88 8.50 8.49 -4.99
CA THR A 88 8.98 8.84 -6.33
C THR A 88 9.23 10.36 -6.44
N GLY A 89 10.32 10.74 -7.12
CA GLY A 89 10.70 12.16 -7.30
C GLY A 89 11.39 12.84 -6.12
N GLN A 90 11.57 12.15 -4.98
CA GLN A 90 12.43 12.62 -3.89
C GLN A 90 13.83 12.01 -3.96
N GLU A 91 14.76 12.67 -3.27
CA GLU A 91 16.10 12.17 -3.05
C GLU A 91 16.05 10.79 -2.36
N ALA A 92 16.73 9.79 -2.93
CA ALA A 92 16.73 8.43 -2.38
C ALA A 92 17.22 8.44 -0.92
N LYS A 93 16.39 7.97 0.01
CA LYS A 93 16.67 7.92 1.46
C LYS A 93 17.20 6.57 1.90
N VAL A 94 16.93 5.51 1.16
CA VAL A 94 17.46 4.16 1.33
C VAL A 94 18.60 3.97 0.33
N LEU A 95 19.82 3.83 0.84
CA LEU A 95 21.06 3.88 0.07
C LEU A 95 21.80 2.54 0.19
N PRO A 96 21.54 1.56 -0.70
CA PRO A 96 22.06 0.21 -0.51
C PRO A 96 23.57 0.14 -0.68
N LEU A 97 24.22 -0.59 0.23
CA LEU A 97 25.66 -0.87 0.20
C LEU A 97 25.87 -2.38 0.03
N ILE A 98 26.46 -2.79 -1.09
CA ILE A 98 26.69 -4.19 -1.42
C ILE A 98 28.10 -4.62 -0.97
N VAL A 99 28.20 -5.67 -0.17
CA VAL A 99 29.46 -6.18 0.40
C VAL A 99 29.91 -7.43 -0.33
N GLY A 100 31.11 -7.38 -0.91
CA GLY A 100 31.69 -8.47 -1.70
C GLY A 100 31.83 -8.06 -3.16
N GLY A 101 33.07 -7.86 -3.60
CA GLY A 101 33.37 -7.47 -4.97
C GLY A 101 33.33 -8.66 -5.95
N HIS A 102 32.92 -8.34 -7.18
CA HIS A 102 33.15 -9.07 -8.43
C HIS A 102 32.19 -10.20 -8.81
N GLY A 103 31.58 -10.00 -9.98
CA GLY A 103 31.01 -11.01 -10.88
C GLY A 103 29.86 -11.83 -10.31
N ASP A 104 30.17 -12.77 -9.45
CA ASP A 104 29.25 -13.80 -8.99
C ASP A 104 28.27 -13.25 -7.98
N LEU A 105 28.69 -12.42 -7.01
CA LEU A 105 27.72 -11.82 -6.08
C LEU A 105 26.77 -10.88 -6.82
N ILE A 106 27.25 -10.04 -7.73
CA ILE A 106 26.40 -9.13 -8.50
C ILE A 106 25.42 -9.93 -9.37
N THR A 107 25.87 -11.02 -9.98
CA THR A 107 25.02 -11.87 -10.80
C THR A 107 23.98 -12.58 -9.93
N HIS A 108 24.39 -13.16 -8.80
CA HIS A 108 23.48 -13.83 -7.87
C HIS A 108 22.51 -12.84 -7.22
N VAL A 109 22.98 -11.67 -6.80
CA VAL A 109 22.15 -10.59 -6.24
C VAL A 109 21.23 -10.04 -7.32
N LYS A 110 21.66 -9.78 -8.55
CA LYS A 110 20.77 -9.28 -9.62
C LYS A 110 19.80 -10.33 -10.16
N GLN A 111 20.15 -11.62 -10.10
CA GLN A 111 19.29 -12.73 -10.49
C GLN A 111 18.24 -13.02 -9.42
N ARG A 112 18.67 -13.05 -8.14
CA ARG A 112 17.80 -13.25 -6.97
C ARG A 112 16.97 -12.01 -6.66
N TYR A 113 17.48 -10.82 -6.98
CA TYR A 113 16.89 -9.53 -6.69
C TYR A 113 16.92 -8.60 -7.93
N PRO A 114 16.08 -8.87 -8.95
CA PRO A 114 16.02 -8.09 -10.18
C PRO A 114 15.73 -6.59 -9.97
N PHE A 115 15.09 -6.22 -8.86
CA PHE A 115 14.77 -4.83 -8.52
C PHE A 115 16.00 -3.94 -8.32
N LEU A 116 17.17 -4.50 -7.98
CA LEU A 116 18.43 -3.74 -7.87
C LEU A 116 18.95 -3.24 -9.23
N GLN A 117 18.40 -3.72 -10.35
CA GLN A 117 18.80 -3.30 -11.69
C GLN A 117 18.44 -1.84 -12.01
N ASN A 118 17.41 -1.29 -11.35
CA ASN A 118 16.90 0.07 -11.58
C ASN A 118 17.25 1.04 -10.44
N ARG A 119 18.23 0.71 -9.59
CA ARG A 119 18.67 1.52 -8.45
C ARG A 119 20.17 1.74 -8.45
N LYS A 120 20.60 2.94 -8.01
CA LYS A 120 22.01 3.21 -7.72
C LYS A 120 22.34 2.69 -6.32
N PHE A 121 23.39 1.89 -6.23
CA PHE A 121 23.96 1.36 -4.99
C PHE A 121 25.48 1.53 -5.03
N LEU A 122 26.11 1.51 -3.86
CA LEU A 122 27.56 1.51 -3.76
C LEU A 122 28.07 0.11 -3.40
N PHE A 123 29.33 -0.15 -3.74
CA PHE A 123 30.04 -1.34 -3.31
C PHE A 123 30.91 -1.03 -2.11
N TRP A 124 31.01 -1.99 -1.22
CA TRP A 124 32.01 -2.02 -0.16
C TRP A 124 33.18 -2.90 -0.59
N ASP A 125 34.34 -2.29 -0.72
CA ASP A 125 35.63 -2.93 -1.04
C ASP A 125 36.64 -2.87 0.13
N GLY A 126 36.21 -2.32 1.27
CA GLY A 126 37.06 -2.11 2.46
C GLY A 126 37.45 -0.65 2.69
N ASP A 127 37.20 0.26 1.74
CA ASP A 127 37.40 1.71 1.93
C ASP A 127 36.07 2.43 2.23
N PRO A 128 35.93 3.10 3.38
CA PRO A 128 34.73 3.87 3.69
C PRO A 128 34.63 5.22 2.97
N GLN A 129 35.73 5.77 2.43
CA GLN A 129 35.73 7.14 1.90
C GLN A 129 34.71 7.38 0.77
N PRO A 130 34.56 6.49 -0.23
CA PRO A 130 33.56 6.70 -1.29
C PRO A 130 32.13 6.83 -0.76
N VAL A 131 31.80 6.09 0.30
CA VAL A 131 30.47 6.13 0.93
C VAL A 131 30.29 7.42 1.74
N VAL A 132 31.34 7.86 2.44
CA VAL A 132 31.37 9.14 3.18
C VAL A 132 31.14 10.32 2.24
N GLU A 133 31.90 10.40 1.14
CA GLU A 133 31.82 11.49 0.17
C GLU A 133 30.43 11.56 -0.49
N ALA A 134 29.87 10.40 -0.87
CA ALA A 134 28.54 10.32 -1.44
C ALA A 134 27.45 10.83 -0.47
N LEU A 135 27.56 10.49 0.82
CA LEU A 135 26.59 10.92 1.82
C LEU A 135 26.76 12.40 2.19
N GLN A 136 27.99 12.92 2.27
CA GLN A 136 28.24 14.36 2.50
C GLN A 136 27.66 15.22 1.38
N THR A 137 27.80 14.79 0.12
CA THR A 137 27.24 15.49 -1.04
C THR A 137 25.73 15.65 -0.90
N ARG A 138 25.06 14.53 -0.60
CA ARG A 138 23.61 14.48 -0.38
C ARG A 138 23.15 15.38 0.77
N LEU A 139 23.81 15.28 1.93
CA LEU A 139 23.47 16.10 3.09
C LEU A 139 23.62 17.63 2.83
N ARG A 140 24.54 18.04 1.97
CA ARG A 140 24.70 19.44 1.55
C ARG A 140 23.58 19.89 0.62
N GLU A 141 23.21 19.06 -0.36
CA GLU A 141 22.11 19.34 -1.29
C GLU A 141 20.77 19.52 -0.56
N THR A 142 20.48 18.69 0.45
CA THR A 142 19.27 18.84 1.26
C THR A 142 19.27 20.11 2.13
N THR A 143 20.45 20.59 2.55
CA THR A 143 20.58 21.79 3.41
C THR A 143 20.40 23.08 2.60
N HIS A 144 20.97 23.16 1.40
CA HIS A 144 20.85 24.33 0.53
C HIS A 144 19.43 24.59 -0.02
N ALA A 145 18.59 23.55 -0.10
CA ALA A 145 17.18 23.70 -0.47
C ALA A 145 16.32 24.38 0.63
N ALA A 146 16.72 24.28 1.90
CA ALA A 146 15.98 24.83 3.04
C ALA A 146 16.23 26.34 3.27
N ASP A 147 17.43 26.84 2.93
CA ASP A 147 17.82 28.24 3.14
C ASP A 147 17.29 29.21 2.05
N ALA A 148 16.76 28.69 0.94
CA ALA A 148 16.28 29.50 -0.18
C ALA A 148 14.84 30.05 -0.02
N ILE A 149 14.11 29.70 1.06
CA ILE A 149 12.69 30.03 1.26
C ILE A 149 12.48 30.80 2.58
N GLY A 150 13.18 31.92 2.76
CA GLY A 150 13.06 32.78 3.95
C GLY A 150 12.74 34.24 3.61
N GLY A 151 11.44 34.60 3.53
CA GLY A 151 11.03 35.98 3.31
C GLY A 151 9.53 36.27 3.49
N LYS A 152 9.17 36.70 4.71
CA LYS A 152 7.93 37.32 5.21
C LYS A 152 6.69 36.44 5.47
N GLU A 153 6.42 36.28 6.76
CA GLU A 153 5.17 35.84 7.37
C GLU A 153 4.04 36.88 7.16
N THR A 154 2.88 36.41 6.71
CA THR A 154 1.58 36.83 7.23
C THR A 154 0.65 35.62 7.20
N THR A 155 -0.06 35.45 8.31
CA THR A 155 -0.83 34.30 8.75
C THR A 155 -1.96 33.90 7.79
N GLU A 156 -1.78 32.80 7.06
CA GLU A 156 -2.87 31.90 6.64
C GLU A 156 -2.25 30.55 6.25
N ARG A 157 -2.81 29.45 6.76
CA ARG A 157 -2.30 28.07 6.55
C ARG A 157 -2.34 27.71 5.05
N ALA A 158 -1.24 27.92 4.33
CA ALA A 158 -1.11 27.48 2.94
C ALA A 158 -0.68 26.00 2.90
N THR A 159 -1.59 25.17 2.38
CA THR A 159 -1.44 23.73 2.14
C THR A 159 -0.34 23.46 1.11
N THR A 160 0.68 22.70 1.49
CA THR A 160 1.76 22.23 0.62
C THR A 160 1.19 21.39 -0.53
N TYR A 161 1.55 21.73 -1.77
CA TYR A 161 1.17 20.96 -2.96
C TYR A 161 2.04 19.69 -3.07
N VAL A 162 1.38 18.53 -3.01
CA VAL A 162 1.96 17.19 -3.09
C VAL A 162 1.49 16.57 -4.40
N PRO A 163 2.39 16.24 -5.36
CA PRO A 163 1.97 15.55 -6.57
C PRO A 163 1.81 14.04 -6.31
N GLU A 164 0.65 13.49 -6.66
CA GLU A 164 0.32 12.06 -6.56
C GLU A 164 1.05 11.26 -7.64
N LEU A 165 1.85 10.27 -7.22
CA LEU A 165 2.61 9.41 -8.13
C LEU A 165 1.98 8.03 -8.26
N LYS A 166 2.06 7.50 -9.47
CA LYS A 166 1.33 6.32 -9.92
C LYS A 166 1.91 5.01 -9.34
N LYS A 167 1.14 4.36 -8.46
CA LYS A 167 1.40 3.08 -7.76
C LYS A 167 1.04 1.88 -8.67
N ASP A 168 2.01 1.08 -9.12
CA ASP A 168 1.69 -0.16 -9.87
C ASP A 168 1.09 -1.20 -8.91
N PHE A 169 -0.18 -1.55 -9.07
CA PHE A 169 -0.85 -2.48 -8.15
C PHE A 169 -0.60 -3.94 -8.55
N THR A 170 -0.11 -4.73 -7.60
CA THR A 170 0.06 -6.17 -7.79
C THR A 170 -1.29 -6.89 -7.80
N GLN A 171 -1.32 -8.12 -8.32
CA GLN A 171 -2.52 -8.97 -8.23
C GLN A 171 -2.96 -9.19 -6.77
N ARG A 172 -2.00 -9.34 -5.85
CA ARG A 172 -2.30 -9.47 -4.41
C ARG A 172 -2.92 -8.20 -3.82
N ASP A 173 -2.50 -7.02 -4.28
CA ASP A 173 -3.11 -5.75 -3.86
C ASP A 173 -4.56 -5.66 -4.35
N LYS A 174 -4.82 -6.10 -5.59
CA LYS A 174 -6.17 -6.19 -6.15
C LYS A 174 -7.04 -7.19 -5.39
N ASP A 175 -6.52 -8.36 -5.06
CA ASP A 175 -7.22 -9.37 -4.26
C ASP A 175 -7.56 -8.84 -2.85
N HIS A 176 -6.59 -8.17 -2.20
CA HIS A 176 -6.80 -7.58 -0.89
C HIS A 176 -7.79 -6.41 -0.93
N PHE A 177 -7.70 -5.55 -1.94
CA PHE A 177 -8.64 -4.45 -2.16
C PHE A 177 -10.06 -4.98 -2.44
N LEU A 178 -10.20 -5.99 -3.30
CA LEU A 178 -11.48 -6.65 -3.58
C LEU A 178 -12.09 -7.22 -2.30
N LYS A 179 -11.29 -7.89 -1.47
CA LYS A 179 -11.73 -8.44 -0.20
C LYS A 179 -12.20 -7.35 0.75
N THR A 180 -11.38 -6.30 0.90
CA THR A 180 -11.70 -5.13 1.74
C THR A 180 -12.97 -4.43 1.25
N ALA A 181 -13.14 -4.32 -0.06
CA ALA A 181 -14.32 -3.75 -0.67
C ALA A 181 -15.58 -4.59 -0.40
N PHE A 182 -15.49 -5.91 -0.57
CA PHE A 182 -16.61 -6.80 -0.27
C PHE A 182 -17.02 -6.76 1.20
N ASP A 183 -16.04 -6.70 2.10
CA ASP A 183 -16.29 -6.55 3.55
C ASP A 183 -16.95 -5.19 3.85
N ALA A 184 -16.52 -4.11 3.19
CA ALA A 184 -17.16 -2.80 3.29
C ALA A 184 -18.62 -2.82 2.79
N PHE A 185 -18.91 -3.51 1.68
CA PHE A 185 -20.28 -3.66 1.17
C PHE A 185 -21.15 -4.40 2.18
N ARG A 186 -20.63 -5.49 2.74
CA ARG A 186 -21.31 -6.29 3.76
C ARG A 186 -21.69 -5.46 4.97
N ASP A 187 -20.73 -4.71 5.51
CA ASP A 187 -20.93 -3.88 6.69
C ASP A 187 -21.82 -2.67 6.41
N TYR A 188 -21.75 -2.11 5.20
CA TYR A 188 -22.65 -1.05 4.76
C TYR A 188 -24.11 -1.55 4.69
N PHE A 189 -24.36 -2.63 3.97
CA PHE A 189 -25.72 -3.18 3.81
C PHE A 189 -26.33 -3.61 5.14
N ARG A 190 -25.54 -4.24 6.02
CA ARG A 190 -25.99 -4.62 7.36
C ARG A 190 -26.48 -3.40 8.14
N ARG A 191 -25.64 -2.37 8.26
CA ARG A 191 -25.99 -1.13 8.98
C ARG A 191 -27.16 -0.39 8.33
N ALA A 192 -27.17 -0.26 7.00
CA ALA A 192 -28.21 0.46 6.29
C ALA A 192 -29.59 -0.21 6.42
N MET A 193 -29.65 -1.55 6.48
CA MET A 193 -30.88 -2.28 6.75
C MET A 193 -31.35 -2.14 8.19
N GLU A 194 -30.44 -2.15 9.16
CA GLU A 194 -30.76 -1.88 10.57
C GLU A 194 -31.34 -0.46 10.72
N GLU A 195 -30.71 0.54 10.11
CA GLU A 195 -31.19 1.93 10.11
C GLU A 195 -32.55 2.10 9.41
N LEU A 196 -32.76 1.41 8.27
CA LEU A 196 -34.00 1.48 7.52
C LEU A 196 -35.18 0.92 8.33
N GLN A 197 -34.99 -0.24 8.95
CA GLN A 197 -36.00 -0.89 9.81
C GLN A 197 -36.25 -0.07 11.09
N ALA A 198 -35.22 0.56 11.65
CA ALA A 198 -35.39 1.44 12.81
C ALA A 198 -36.18 2.71 12.47
N ARG A 199 -36.15 3.17 11.22
CA ARG A 199 -36.81 4.40 10.77
C ARG A 199 -38.24 4.19 10.25
N TYR A 200 -38.54 3.03 9.68
CA TYR A 200 -39.84 2.74 9.08
C TYR A 200 -40.37 1.38 9.57
N GLU A 201 -41.37 1.41 10.45
CA GLU A 201 -42.01 0.20 11.01
C GLU A 201 -42.71 -0.68 9.95
N GLU A 202 -43.04 -0.12 8.79
CA GLU A 202 -43.64 -0.85 7.66
C GLU A 202 -42.63 -1.55 6.74
N VAL A 203 -41.33 -1.42 7.02
CA VAL A 203 -40.23 -2.02 6.24
C VAL A 203 -39.54 -3.09 7.07
N ASP A 204 -39.49 -4.31 6.55
CA ASP A 204 -38.68 -5.40 7.11
C ASP A 204 -37.54 -5.74 6.15
N ALA A 205 -36.39 -6.14 6.67
CA ALA A 205 -35.25 -6.53 5.85
C ALA A 205 -34.47 -7.71 6.47
N ASP A 206 -34.23 -8.74 5.66
CA ASP A 206 -33.42 -9.90 6.05
C ASP A 206 -32.02 -9.79 5.47
N PHE A 207 -31.00 -9.84 6.33
CA PHE A 207 -29.61 -10.04 5.95
C PHE A 207 -29.22 -11.51 6.15
N ILE A 208 -28.84 -12.19 5.08
CA ILE A 208 -28.47 -13.61 5.09
C ILE A 208 -27.00 -13.73 4.68
N GLU A 209 -26.15 -14.03 5.64
CA GLU A 209 -24.75 -14.35 5.40
C GLU A 209 -24.63 -15.80 4.93
N VAL A 210 -24.12 -16.01 3.71
CA VAL A 210 -23.96 -17.35 3.13
C VAL A 210 -22.57 -17.88 3.45
N ASP A 211 -21.54 -17.10 3.14
CA ASP A 211 -20.14 -17.39 3.44
C ASP A 211 -19.29 -16.10 3.37
N ASN A 212 -17.96 -16.24 3.43
CA ASN A 212 -17.02 -15.11 3.40
C ASN A 212 -16.94 -14.37 2.05
N GLU A 213 -17.55 -14.92 1.01
CA GLU A 213 -17.49 -14.51 -0.38
C GLU A 213 -18.89 -14.22 -0.94
N LYS A 214 -19.96 -14.39 -0.15
CA LYS A 214 -21.35 -14.30 -0.60
C LYS A 214 -22.32 -13.91 0.53
N PHE A 215 -23.17 -12.92 0.28
CA PHE A 215 -24.31 -12.59 1.13
C PHE A 215 -25.54 -12.21 0.32
N ARG A 216 -26.71 -12.31 0.94
CA ARG A 216 -28.02 -12.06 0.33
C ARG A 216 -28.83 -11.11 1.22
N CYS A 217 -29.56 -10.19 0.60
CA CYS A 217 -30.46 -9.27 1.30
C CYS A 217 -31.86 -9.37 0.71
N ARG A 218 -32.88 -9.28 1.56
CA ARG A 218 -34.29 -9.21 1.14
C ARG A 218 -34.96 -8.02 1.76
N LEU A 219 -35.81 -7.36 0.98
CA LEU A 219 -36.51 -6.15 1.35
C LEU A 219 -38.00 -6.33 1.22
N TYR A 220 -38.72 -6.05 2.29
CA TYR A 220 -40.16 -6.18 2.38
C TYR A 220 -40.80 -4.83 2.71
N LEU A 221 -41.99 -4.59 2.17
CA LEU A 221 -42.83 -3.44 2.53
C LEU A 221 -44.21 -3.98 2.86
N ARG A 222 -44.65 -3.79 4.11
CA ARG A 222 -45.93 -4.27 4.63
C ARG A 222 -46.09 -5.79 4.43
N GLY A 223 -45.01 -6.54 4.65
CA GLY A 223 -44.95 -8.00 4.50
C GLY A 223 -44.82 -8.53 3.07
N GLU A 224 -44.87 -7.68 2.04
CA GLU A 224 -44.67 -8.11 0.64
C GLU A 224 -43.21 -7.96 0.22
N LEU A 225 -42.63 -8.97 -0.43
CA LEU A 225 -41.27 -8.89 -0.97
C LEU A 225 -41.22 -7.86 -2.10
N ARG A 226 -40.45 -6.79 -1.88
CA ARG A 226 -40.25 -5.70 -2.83
C ARG A 226 -38.99 -5.88 -3.65
N ASN A 227 -37.93 -6.39 -3.03
CA ASN A 227 -36.68 -6.66 -3.72
C ASN A 227 -35.87 -7.73 -3.00
N GLU A 228 -35.00 -8.41 -3.74
CA GLU A 228 -33.98 -9.31 -3.22
C GLU A 228 -32.70 -9.04 -3.98
N CYS A 229 -31.56 -9.02 -3.30
CA CYS A 229 -30.25 -8.94 -3.93
C CYS A 229 -29.28 -10.00 -3.41
N LEU A 230 -28.32 -10.37 -4.26
CA LEU A 230 -27.25 -11.31 -3.98
C LEU A 230 -25.93 -10.66 -4.41
N ILE A 231 -24.98 -10.60 -3.48
CA ILE A 231 -23.65 -10.01 -3.71
C ILE A 231 -22.60 -11.08 -3.45
N ARG A 232 -21.64 -11.24 -4.37
CA ARG A 232 -20.56 -12.24 -4.23
C ARG A 232 -19.26 -11.87 -4.91
N THR A 233 -18.13 -12.33 -4.37
CA THR A 233 -16.80 -12.24 -5.01
C THR A 233 -16.58 -13.36 -6.02
N GLY A 234 -15.70 -13.14 -7.01
CA GLY A 234 -15.32 -14.15 -7.99
C GLY A 234 -16.40 -14.40 -9.06
N ALA A 235 -16.94 -13.34 -9.65
CA ALA A 235 -17.84 -13.50 -10.80
C ALA A 235 -17.07 -14.13 -11.98
N PHE A 236 -17.76 -14.94 -12.78
CA PHE A 236 -17.22 -15.83 -13.84
C PHE A 236 -16.33 -15.13 -14.90
N ILE A 237 -16.25 -13.80 -14.89
CA ILE A 237 -15.53 -12.96 -15.86
C ILE A 237 -14.10 -12.63 -15.39
N SER A 238 -13.87 -12.47 -14.08
CA SER A 238 -12.52 -12.21 -13.54
C SER A 238 -12.44 -12.55 -12.05
N ARG A 239 -11.24 -12.96 -11.59
CA ARG A 239 -10.96 -13.18 -10.16
C ARG A 239 -11.09 -11.88 -9.32
N ASP A 240 -11.08 -10.73 -9.99
CA ASP A 240 -10.98 -9.40 -9.40
C ASP A 240 -12.32 -8.65 -9.47
N SER A 241 -13.43 -9.37 -9.24
CA SER A 241 -14.77 -8.81 -9.41
C SER A 241 -15.76 -9.19 -8.33
N ILE A 242 -16.68 -8.25 -8.06
CA ILE A 242 -17.88 -8.44 -7.26
C ILE A 242 -19.07 -8.52 -8.23
N GLY A 243 -19.81 -9.62 -8.16
CA GLY A 243 -21.07 -9.78 -8.86
C GLY A 243 -22.23 -9.29 -8.00
N TYR A 244 -23.15 -8.56 -8.62
CA TYR A 244 -24.42 -8.13 -8.01
C TYR A 244 -25.59 -8.62 -8.86
N THR A 245 -26.55 -9.24 -8.19
CA THR A 245 -27.79 -9.75 -8.80
C THR A 245 -28.96 -9.24 -7.97
N GLU A 246 -30.02 -8.77 -8.64
CA GLU A 246 -31.23 -8.30 -7.97
C GLU A 246 -32.50 -8.70 -8.73
N GLY A 247 -33.60 -8.76 -7.99
CA GLY A 247 -34.94 -8.93 -8.52
C GLY A 247 -35.86 -9.58 -7.50
N THR A 248 -37.17 -9.51 -7.74
CA THR A 248 -38.18 -10.12 -6.87
C THR A 248 -38.17 -11.65 -6.89
N ARG A 249 -37.40 -12.26 -7.82
CA ARG A 249 -37.16 -13.70 -7.89
C ARG A 249 -35.81 -14.00 -8.55
N ILE A 250 -34.77 -14.23 -7.75
CA ILE A 250 -33.46 -14.64 -8.28
C ILE A 250 -33.52 -16.13 -8.65
N LEU A 251 -33.69 -16.41 -9.95
CA LEU A 251 -33.85 -17.78 -10.51
C LEU A 251 -32.53 -18.50 -10.78
N SER A 252 -31.42 -17.77 -10.88
CA SER A 252 -30.09 -18.30 -11.19
C SER A 252 -29.04 -17.52 -10.41
N GLU A 253 -28.09 -18.22 -9.81
CA GLU A 253 -26.92 -17.60 -9.16
C GLU A 253 -25.82 -17.22 -10.17
N ASN A 254 -26.01 -17.60 -11.44
CA ASN A 254 -25.08 -17.34 -12.54
C ASN A 254 -25.50 -16.14 -13.42
N SER A 255 -26.64 -15.51 -13.13
CA SER A 255 -27.06 -14.25 -13.77
C SER A 255 -26.66 -13.07 -12.92
N TYR A 256 -26.13 -12.00 -13.54
CA TYR A 256 -25.74 -10.77 -12.85
C TYR A 256 -26.48 -9.60 -13.46
N ASN A 257 -26.97 -8.72 -12.61
CA ASN A 257 -27.47 -7.41 -13.01
C ASN A 257 -26.32 -6.41 -13.13
N GLU A 258 -25.22 -6.66 -12.42
CA GLU A 258 -24.03 -5.81 -12.45
C GLU A 258 -22.76 -6.56 -12.05
N ILE A 259 -21.63 -6.12 -12.60
CA ILE A 259 -20.30 -6.63 -12.30
C ILE A 259 -19.39 -5.45 -11.99
N ILE A 260 -18.80 -5.49 -10.81
CA ILE A 260 -17.93 -4.45 -10.29
C ILE A 260 -16.51 -4.98 -10.35
N THR A 261 -15.64 -4.29 -11.07
CA THR A 261 -14.25 -4.71 -11.29
C THR A 261 -13.28 -3.79 -10.57
N VAL A 262 -12.17 -4.36 -10.09
CA VAL A 262 -11.07 -3.56 -9.55
C VAL A 262 -10.28 -2.98 -10.71
N VAL A 263 -10.14 -1.65 -10.72
CA VAL A 263 -9.40 -0.91 -11.73
C VAL A 263 -8.19 -0.23 -11.11
N ASP A 264 -7.09 -0.32 -11.84
CA ASP A 264 -5.84 0.36 -11.51
C ASP A 264 -5.88 1.75 -12.16
N GLU A 265 -6.29 2.74 -11.38
CA GLU A 265 -6.32 4.14 -11.79
C GLU A 265 -5.54 4.90 -10.73
N HIS A 266 -4.24 4.84 -10.87
CA HIS A 266 -3.30 5.47 -9.98
C HIS A 266 -3.71 6.89 -9.48
N PRO A 267 -3.48 7.22 -8.19
CA PRO A 267 -2.64 6.50 -7.22
C PRO A 267 -3.35 5.42 -6.38
N GLU A 268 -4.64 5.16 -6.60
CA GLU A 268 -5.45 4.23 -5.80
C GLU A 268 -6.07 3.11 -6.65
N LEU A 269 -6.58 2.07 -5.99
CA LEU A 269 -7.49 1.12 -6.62
C LEU A 269 -8.90 1.63 -6.45
N TYR A 270 -9.68 1.52 -7.52
CA TYR A 270 -11.08 1.88 -7.52
C TYR A 270 -11.94 0.72 -7.99
N LEU A 271 -13.23 0.84 -7.76
CA LEU A 271 -14.26 -0.05 -8.29
C LEU A 271 -14.92 0.61 -9.49
N ARG A 272 -15.16 -0.19 -10.54
CA ARG A 272 -15.85 0.25 -11.75
C ARG A 272 -16.99 -0.69 -12.10
N PHE A 273 -18.15 -0.11 -12.39
CA PHE A 273 -19.36 -0.81 -12.81
C PHE A 273 -19.27 -1.13 -14.31
N SER A 274 -19.46 -2.41 -14.68
CA SER A 274 -19.11 -2.90 -16.03
C SER A 274 -20.32 -3.08 -16.94
N MET A 275 -21.50 -3.38 -16.39
CA MET A 275 -22.71 -3.67 -17.16
C MET A 275 -23.51 -2.40 -17.46
N GLY A 276 -23.26 -1.30 -16.74
CA GLY A 276 -23.77 0.04 -17.07
C GLY A 276 -25.28 0.17 -16.88
N ILE A 277 -25.83 -0.45 -15.84
CA ILE A 277 -27.28 -0.45 -15.55
C ILE A 277 -27.63 0.56 -14.44
N LEU A 278 -26.66 1.27 -13.86
CA LEU A 278 -26.94 2.35 -12.91
C LEU A 278 -27.63 3.53 -13.63
N PRO A 279 -28.73 4.10 -13.09
CA PRO A 279 -29.40 5.26 -13.69
C PRO A 279 -28.61 6.58 -13.55
N TYR A 280 -27.43 6.54 -12.92
CA TYR A 280 -26.76 7.72 -12.36
C TYR A 280 -25.24 7.79 -12.59
N GLY A 281 -24.63 6.96 -13.45
CA GLY A 281 -23.18 7.00 -13.62
C GLY A 281 -22.69 6.64 -15.01
N ASP A 282 -21.70 7.41 -15.47
CA ASP A 282 -20.89 7.08 -16.65
C ASP A 282 -20.09 5.79 -16.38
N ARG A 283 -19.89 4.95 -17.40
CA ARG A 283 -19.07 3.73 -17.29
C ARG A 283 -17.59 4.02 -16.97
N SER A 284 -17.18 5.28 -17.08
CA SER A 284 -15.85 5.76 -16.70
C SER A 284 -15.72 6.08 -15.21
N GLU A 285 -16.84 6.16 -14.48
CA GLU A 285 -16.88 6.62 -13.09
C GLU A 285 -16.21 5.60 -12.15
N GLN A 286 -15.33 6.12 -11.31
CA GLN A 286 -14.52 5.36 -10.35
C GLN A 286 -15.13 5.54 -8.97
N PHE A 287 -15.32 4.44 -8.26
CA PHE A 287 -15.95 4.44 -6.95
C PHE A 287 -14.99 3.91 -5.90
N ASP A 288 -14.91 4.58 -4.76
CA ASP A 288 -14.38 3.94 -3.56
C ASP A 288 -15.35 2.82 -3.09
N PRO A 289 -14.91 1.91 -2.21
CA PRO A 289 -15.78 0.82 -1.75
C PRO A 289 -17.09 1.24 -1.08
N ILE A 290 -17.10 2.37 -0.37
CA ILE A 290 -18.29 2.86 0.33
C ILE A 290 -19.26 3.47 -0.69
N GLN A 291 -18.76 4.27 -1.63
CA GLN A 291 -19.56 4.86 -2.70
C GLN A 291 -20.20 3.78 -3.59
N ALA A 292 -19.46 2.74 -3.93
CA ALA A 292 -19.99 1.62 -4.71
C ALA A 292 -21.07 0.85 -3.93
N ALA A 293 -20.88 0.63 -2.63
CA ALA A 293 -21.88 0.02 -1.75
C ALA A 293 -23.16 0.88 -1.68
N GLU A 294 -23.01 2.20 -1.52
CA GLU A 294 -24.14 3.14 -1.48
C GLU A 294 -24.92 3.14 -2.81
N ALA A 295 -24.21 3.12 -3.96
CA ALA A 295 -24.86 3.07 -5.27
C ALA A 295 -25.72 1.81 -5.45
N LEU A 296 -25.18 0.64 -5.04
CA LEU A 296 -25.95 -0.60 -5.02
C LEU A 296 -27.11 -0.55 -4.03
N TRP A 297 -26.89 0.03 -2.85
CA TRP A 297 -27.93 0.16 -1.83
C TRP A 297 -29.11 1.00 -2.31
N ARG A 298 -28.86 2.19 -2.86
CA ARG A 298 -29.89 3.07 -3.45
C ARG A 298 -30.73 2.33 -4.49
N ARG A 299 -30.06 1.54 -5.34
CA ARG A 299 -30.73 0.71 -6.34
C ARG A 299 -31.60 -0.37 -5.68
N PHE A 300 -31.04 -1.07 -4.68
CA PHE A 300 -31.74 -2.10 -3.94
C PHE A 300 -33.02 -1.59 -3.25
N VAL A 301 -32.98 -0.39 -2.65
CA VAL A 301 -34.13 0.21 -1.96
C VAL A 301 -35.06 1.04 -2.84
N SER A 302 -34.68 1.31 -4.10
CA SER A 302 -35.48 2.10 -5.04
C SER A 302 -36.94 1.63 -5.19
N PRO A 303 -37.31 0.34 -5.04
CA PRO A 303 -38.72 -0.06 -5.08
C PRO A 303 -39.57 0.43 -3.89
N LEU A 304 -38.96 1.00 -2.86
CA LEU A 304 -39.62 1.69 -1.74
C LEU A 304 -39.84 3.18 -2.01
N GLU A 305 -39.01 3.78 -2.86
CA GLU A 305 -39.13 5.17 -3.26
C GLU A 305 -40.33 5.27 -4.21
N ARG A 306 -41.44 5.80 -3.71
CA ARG A 306 -42.70 5.94 -4.47
C ARG A 306 -42.44 6.55 -5.85
N ARG A 307 -42.86 5.84 -6.92
CA ARG A 307 -43.27 6.47 -8.18
C ARG A 307 -44.75 6.79 -8.12
#